data_AF-A0A958RKQ8-F1
#
_entry.id   AF-A0A958RKQ8-F1
#
_cell.length_a   1.000
_cell.length_b   1.000
_cell.length_c   1.000
_cell.angle_alpha   90.00
_cell.angle_beta   90.00
_cell.angle_gamma   90.00
#
_symmetry.space_group_name_H-M   'P 1'
#
loop_
_entity.id
_entity.type
_entity.pdbx_description
1 polymer ?
#
loop_
_entity_poly.entity_id
_entity_poly.type
_entity_poly.pdbx_seq_one_letter_code
_entity_poly.pdbx_strand_id
1 'polypeptide(L)'
;MDKTRYIEVSLHQRHATLSKDGALIVKTGASTGRSTKERFVVQRPEISEDIDWGSVNQAIAPEFADAYFAALKKRVVTGDHFCMNGYVGSFDIEVISTSPWHVVFAKNMFRRHFIPELKKHIPDDVKIEVWHDPHGKVSDLNLGMDFPYEKAIIVDLAQLKVGIIGTAYAGEIKKSAFSVCNYLMPKYGIFPMHSSANCLDDGDNSSVLFGLS
;
A
#
# COMPACT_ATOMS: atom_id res chain seq x y z
N MET A 1 12.02 -12.67 6.88
CA MET A 1 11.58 -13.63 7.93
C MET A 1 10.31 -14.36 7.48
N ASP A 2 10.06 -15.54 8.04
CA ASP A 2 8.84 -16.32 7.80
C ASP A 2 7.59 -15.59 8.37
N LYS A 3 6.43 -15.79 7.74
CA LYS A 3 5.12 -15.22 8.14
C LYS A 3 4.76 -15.62 9.57
N THR A 4 5.10 -16.84 9.99
CA THR A 4 4.87 -17.35 11.36
C THR A 4 5.52 -16.47 12.41
N ARG A 5 6.78 -16.08 12.20
CA ARG A 5 7.51 -15.20 13.13
C ARG A 5 6.84 -13.83 13.28
N TYR A 6 6.27 -13.27 12.21
CA TYR A 6 5.53 -12.01 12.32
C TYR A 6 4.22 -12.16 13.08
N ILE A 7 3.56 -13.31 12.98
CA ILE A 7 2.39 -13.64 13.80
C ILE A 7 2.78 -13.71 15.27
N GLU A 8 3.85 -14.44 15.61
CA GLU A 8 4.34 -14.58 16.99
C GLU A 8 4.69 -13.22 17.60
N VAL A 9 5.41 -12.36 16.87
CA VAL A 9 5.73 -11.00 17.35
C VAL A 9 4.45 -10.17 17.55
N SER A 10 3.47 -10.30 16.65
CA SER A 10 2.18 -9.60 16.80
C SER A 10 1.42 -10.01 18.06
N LEU A 11 1.46 -11.30 18.41
CA LEU A 11 0.87 -11.85 19.63
C LEU A 11 1.64 -11.36 20.87
N HIS A 12 2.97 -11.39 20.82
CA HIS A 12 3.83 -10.99 21.94
C HIS A 12 3.69 -9.49 22.26
N GLN A 13 3.55 -8.65 21.23
CA GLN A 13 3.28 -7.21 21.38
C GLN A 13 1.84 -6.90 21.82
N ARG A 14 0.98 -7.92 22.00
CA ARG A 14 -0.45 -7.79 22.34
C ARG A 14 -1.25 -6.94 21.35
N HIS A 15 -0.76 -6.82 20.11
CA HIS A 15 -1.46 -6.17 19.01
C HIS A 15 -2.49 -7.09 18.34
N ALA A 16 -2.44 -8.39 18.65
CA ALA A 16 -3.30 -9.39 18.08
C ALA A 16 -3.61 -10.53 19.06
N THR A 17 -4.66 -11.29 18.77
CA THR A 17 -4.97 -12.58 19.42
C THR A 17 -5.23 -13.64 18.35
N LEU A 18 -5.27 -14.91 18.72
CA LEU A 18 -5.71 -15.97 17.82
C LEU A 18 -7.19 -16.27 18.05
N SER A 19 -7.90 -16.50 16.95
CA SER A 19 -9.19 -17.19 16.97
C SER A 19 -8.99 -18.66 17.36
N LYS A 20 -10.09 -19.36 17.68
CA LYS A 20 -10.08 -20.80 17.99
C LYS A 20 -9.47 -21.64 16.85
N ASP A 21 -9.58 -21.18 15.60
CA ASP A 21 -9.13 -21.88 14.40
C ASP A 21 -7.76 -21.36 13.88
N GLY A 22 -7.07 -20.52 14.67
CA GLY A 22 -5.72 -20.04 14.35
C GLY A 22 -5.63 -18.80 13.46
N ALA A 23 -6.76 -18.20 13.06
CA ALA A 23 -6.74 -16.89 12.40
C ALA A 23 -6.27 -15.78 13.36
N LEU A 24 -5.43 -14.86 12.86
CA LEU A 24 -4.96 -13.70 13.62
C LEU A 24 -6.04 -12.61 13.67
N ILE A 25 -6.54 -12.31 14.86
CA ILE A 25 -7.51 -11.26 15.13
C ILE A 25 -6.77 -10.00 15.54
N VAL A 26 -7.06 -8.87 14.88
CA VAL A 26 -6.44 -7.56 15.14
C VAL A 26 -7.52 -6.50 15.35
N LYS A 27 -7.14 -5.38 15.99
CA LYS A 27 -7.98 -4.19 16.10
C LYS A 27 -7.30 -3.02 15.44
N THR A 28 -8.01 -2.28 14.59
CA THR A 28 -7.48 -1.13 13.84
C THR A 28 -7.73 0.22 14.54
N GLY A 29 -8.28 0.18 15.76
CA GLY A 29 -8.57 1.37 16.56
C GLY A 29 -9.64 2.25 15.92
N ALA A 30 -9.42 3.57 15.94
CA ALA A 30 -10.36 4.55 15.41
C ALA A 30 -10.55 4.48 13.89
N SER A 31 -9.59 3.89 13.16
CA SER A 31 -9.65 3.78 11.70
C SER A 31 -10.19 2.39 11.32
N THR A 32 -11.50 2.27 11.17
CA THR A 32 -12.16 1.02 10.74
C THR A 32 -12.43 0.97 9.24
N GLY A 33 -12.08 2.03 8.51
CA GLY A 33 -12.28 2.16 7.06
C GLY A 33 -11.27 3.12 6.42
N ARG A 34 -11.51 3.44 5.15
CA ARG A 34 -10.64 4.32 4.36
C ARG A 34 -10.68 5.77 4.85
N SER A 35 -9.54 6.42 4.79
CA SER A 35 -9.35 7.83 5.15
C SER A 35 -9.36 8.66 3.87
N THR A 36 -10.53 9.16 3.48
CA THR A 36 -10.72 9.86 2.19
C THR A 36 -10.13 11.26 2.20
N LYS A 37 -10.23 11.99 3.32
CA LYS A 37 -9.71 13.36 3.45
C LYS A 37 -8.19 13.40 3.60
N GLU A 38 -7.61 12.36 4.19
CA GLU A 38 -6.19 12.26 4.52
C GLU A 38 -5.36 11.58 3.42
N ARG A 39 -5.95 11.35 2.25
CA ARG A 39 -5.31 10.72 1.09
C ARG A 39 -4.95 11.76 0.03
N PHE A 40 -3.70 11.74 -0.40
CA PHE A 40 -3.13 12.70 -1.35
C PHE A 40 -2.32 12.00 -2.45
N VAL A 41 -2.28 12.65 -3.62
CA VAL A 41 -1.41 12.32 -4.75
C VAL A 41 -0.42 13.45 -4.93
N VAL A 42 0.86 13.14 -5.07
CA VAL A 42 1.91 14.15 -5.24
C VAL A 42 1.76 14.83 -6.61
N GLN A 43 1.68 16.16 -6.62
CA GLN A 43 1.51 16.93 -7.84
C GLN A 43 2.86 17.15 -8.54
N ARG A 44 3.37 16.08 -9.14
CA ARG A 44 4.60 16.11 -9.95
C ARG A 44 4.30 16.69 -11.34
N PRO A 45 5.05 17.69 -11.82
CA PRO A 45 4.79 18.34 -13.11
C PRO A 45 4.68 17.35 -14.29
N GLU A 46 5.54 16.34 -14.32
CA GLU A 46 5.67 15.37 -15.40
C GLU A 46 4.51 14.38 -15.54
N ILE A 47 3.62 14.28 -14.54
CA ILE A 47 2.42 13.44 -14.58
C ILE A 47 1.15 14.24 -14.33
N SER A 48 1.25 15.56 -14.16
CA SER A 48 0.13 16.37 -13.68
C SER A 48 -1.08 16.35 -14.62
N GLU A 49 -0.85 16.17 -15.92
CA GLU A 49 -1.91 16.07 -16.93
C GLU A 49 -2.57 14.68 -16.97
N ASP A 50 -1.89 13.64 -16.45
CA ASP A 50 -2.42 12.27 -16.40
C ASP A 50 -3.44 12.09 -15.27
N ILE A 51 -3.47 13.00 -14.29
CA ILE A 51 -4.24 12.85 -13.05
C ILE A 51 -5.54 13.66 -13.11
N ASP A 52 -6.65 12.98 -12.86
CA ASP A 52 -7.97 13.59 -12.63
C ASP A 52 -8.03 14.21 -11.23
N TRP A 53 -7.54 15.45 -11.09
CA TRP A 53 -7.46 16.15 -9.81
C TRP A 53 -8.84 16.48 -9.22
N GLY A 54 -9.02 16.25 -7.92
CA GLY A 54 -10.29 16.54 -7.25
C GLY A 54 -10.34 16.02 -5.82
N SER A 55 -11.55 15.81 -5.31
CA SER A 55 -11.75 15.31 -3.94
C SER A 55 -11.25 13.87 -3.73
N VAL A 56 -11.10 13.09 -4.81
CA VAL A 56 -10.54 11.74 -4.78
C VAL A 56 -9.01 11.78 -4.89
N ASN A 57 -8.48 12.51 -5.88
CA ASN A 57 -7.05 12.72 -6.09
C ASN A 57 -6.69 14.12 -5.60
N GLN A 58 -6.57 14.27 -4.28
CA GLN A 58 -6.21 15.55 -3.67
C GLN A 58 -4.71 15.80 -3.88
N ALA A 59 -4.37 16.97 -4.41
CA ALA A 59 -2.97 17.33 -4.64
C ALA A 59 -2.22 17.57 -3.33
N ILE A 60 -0.94 17.19 -3.30
CA ILE A 60 0.02 17.64 -2.29
C ILE A 60 1.31 18.09 -2.98
N ALA A 61 1.93 19.13 -2.43
CA ALA A 61 3.12 19.73 -2.99
C ALA A 61 4.31 18.73 -2.98
N PRO A 62 5.10 18.66 -4.07
CA PRO A 62 6.31 17.84 -4.15
C PRO A 62 7.26 18.01 -2.96
N GLU A 63 7.47 19.26 -2.52
CA GLU A 63 8.41 19.60 -1.45
C GLU A 63 7.98 18.99 -0.12
N PHE A 64 6.67 19.06 0.18
CA PHE A 64 6.11 18.42 1.36
C PHE A 64 6.24 16.90 1.28
N ALA A 65 5.88 16.32 0.13
CA ALA A 65 5.93 14.87 -0.08
C ALA A 65 7.36 14.33 0.05
N ASP A 66 8.35 15.00 -0.53
CA ASP A 66 9.75 14.60 -0.47
C ASP A 66 10.28 14.58 0.98
N ALA A 67 9.98 15.64 1.75
CA ALA A 67 10.32 15.67 3.17
C ALA A 67 9.58 14.58 3.97
N TYR A 68 8.29 14.40 3.70
CA TYR A 68 7.45 13.37 4.33
C TYR A 68 8.01 11.96 4.08
N PHE A 69 8.32 11.61 2.84
CA PHE A 69 8.89 10.31 2.49
C PHE A 69 10.25 10.09 3.13
N ALA A 70 11.13 11.10 3.11
CA ALA A 70 12.45 11.00 3.74
C ALA A 70 12.33 10.75 5.26
N ALA A 71 11.48 11.52 5.95
CA ALA A 71 11.27 11.39 7.39
C ALA A 71 10.58 10.07 7.76
N LEU A 72 9.53 9.69 7.03
CA LEU A 72 8.81 8.43 7.26
C LEU A 72 9.72 7.23 7.00
N LYS A 73 10.44 7.21 5.87
CA LYS A 73 11.41 6.14 5.56
C LYS A 73 12.43 6.01 6.69
N LYS A 74 13.06 7.11 7.11
CA LYS A 74 14.01 7.11 8.23
C LYS A 74 13.38 6.53 9.49
N ARG A 75 12.18 6.98 9.85
CA ARG A 75 11.46 6.49 11.04
C ARG A 75 11.21 4.99 10.99
N VAL A 76 10.67 4.48 9.88
CA VAL A 76 10.34 3.05 9.77
C VAL A 76 11.58 2.16 9.70
N VAL A 77 12.74 2.63 9.21
CA VAL A 77 13.94 1.77 9.10
C VAL A 77 14.88 1.84 10.31
N THR A 78 14.77 2.89 11.15
CA THR A 78 15.68 3.08 12.30
C THR A 78 15.31 2.20 13.50
N GLY A 79 14.03 1.86 13.65
CA GLY A 79 13.54 1.00 14.73
C GLY A 79 13.30 -0.45 14.32
N ASP A 80 12.62 -1.19 15.20
CA ASP A 80 12.07 -2.50 14.88
C ASP A 80 11.10 -2.39 13.72
N HIS A 81 11.41 -3.08 12.62
CA HIS A 81 10.61 -3.05 11.42
C HIS A 81 10.51 -4.43 10.77
N PHE A 82 9.50 -4.55 9.94
CA PHE A 82 9.11 -5.76 9.26
C PHE A 82 8.99 -5.44 7.79
N CYS A 83 9.40 -6.36 6.93
CA CYS A 83 9.36 -6.17 5.49
C CYS A 83 8.78 -7.37 4.76
N MET A 84 8.17 -7.10 3.61
CA MET A 84 8.03 -8.09 2.57
C MET A 84 8.48 -7.53 1.22
N ASN A 85 9.04 -8.42 0.41
CA ASN A 85 9.19 -8.23 -1.02
C ASN A 85 8.24 -9.21 -1.73
N GLY A 86 7.64 -8.79 -2.82
CA GLY A 86 6.72 -9.59 -3.61
C GLY A 86 6.30 -8.86 -4.87
N TYR A 87 5.10 -9.17 -5.34
CA TYR A 87 4.57 -8.68 -6.61
C TYR A 87 3.10 -8.29 -6.49
N VAL A 88 2.74 -7.18 -7.15
CA VAL A 88 1.35 -6.74 -7.35
C VAL A 88 1.10 -6.57 -8.85
N GLY A 89 0.17 -7.36 -9.40
CA GLY A 89 0.09 -7.53 -10.85
C GLY A 89 1.42 -8.04 -11.40
N SER A 90 2.04 -7.24 -12.27
CA SER A 90 3.34 -7.50 -12.89
C SER A 90 4.49 -6.70 -12.26
N PHE A 91 4.20 -5.85 -11.28
CA PHE A 91 5.18 -4.94 -10.68
C PHE A 91 5.76 -5.52 -9.40
N ASP A 92 7.01 -5.17 -9.12
CA ASP A 92 7.66 -5.52 -7.87
C ASP A 92 7.10 -4.60 -6.77
N ILE A 93 6.91 -5.14 -5.56
CA ILE A 93 6.46 -4.34 -4.42
C ILE A 93 7.27 -4.70 -3.18
N GLU A 94 7.74 -3.66 -2.50
CA GLU A 94 8.32 -3.73 -1.17
C GLU A 94 7.41 -3.01 -0.18
N VAL A 95 7.06 -3.71 0.90
CA VAL A 95 6.29 -3.13 2.01
C VAL A 95 7.12 -3.21 3.26
N ILE A 96 7.45 -2.05 3.83
CA ILE A 96 8.18 -1.89 5.09
C ILE A 96 7.24 -1.26 6.10
N SER A 97 7.11 -1.89 7.29
CA SER A 97 6.27 -1.37 8.35
C SER A 97 6.85 -1.56 9.73
N THR A 98 6.53 -0.65 10.65
CA THR A 98 6.74 -0.80 12.10
C THR A 98 5.81 -1.86 12.71
N SER A 99 4.80 -2.34 11.98
CA SER A 99 3.80 -3.28 12.47
C SER A 99 3.90 -4.65 11.79
N PRO A 100 4.12 -5.74 12.56
CA PRO A 100 4.34 -7.06 11.99
C PRO A 100 3.08 -7.63 11.33
N TRP A 101 1.90 -7.42 11.92
CA TRP A 101 0.65 -7.96 11.37
C TRP A 101 0.27 -7.30 10.04
N HIS A 102 0.66 -6.04 9.80
CA HIS A 102 0.45 -5.38 8.51
C HIS A 102 1.32 -6.00 7.42
N VAL A 103 2.52 -6.49 7.77
CA VAL A 103 3.35 -7.26 6.84
C VAL A 103 2.78 -8.67 6.63
N VAL A 104 2.16 -9.29 7.65
CA VAL A 104 1.38 -10.53 7.47
C VAL A 104 0.22 -10.30 6.50
N PHE A 105 -0.51 -9.18 6.63
CA PHE A 105 -1.55 -8.79 5.68
C PHE A 105 -1.00 -8.62 4.27
N ALA A 106 0.10 -7.89 4.10
CA ALA A 106 0.73 -7.70 2.80
C ALA A 106 1.13 -9.04 2.17
N LYS A 107 1.67 -9.99 2.96
CA LYS A 107 2.03 -11.35 2.50
C LYS A 107 0.84 -12.21 2.10
N ASN A 108 -0.35 -11.92 2.62
CA ASN A 108 -1.59 -12.56 2.19
C ASN A 108 -2.15 -11.91 0.93
N MET A 109 -2.01 -10.59 0.82
CA MET A 109 -2.62 -9.78 -0.23
C MET A 109 -1.83 -9.82 -1.54
N PHE A 110 -0.50 -9.74 -1.44
CA PHE A 110 0.39 -9.66 -2.59
C PHE A 110 1.07 -11.00 -2.86
N ARG A 111 1.43 -11.22 -4.13
CA ARG A 111 2.02 -12.47 -4.55
C ARG A 111 3.48 -12.53 -4.12
N ARG A 112 3.92 -13.69 -3.60
CA ARG A 112 5.31 -13.90 -3.15
C ARG A 112 6.24 -14.39 -4.26
N HIS A 113 5.68 -15.11 -5.23
CA HIS A 113 6.44 -15.73 -6.31
C HIS A 113 6.33 -14.91 -7.59
N PHE A 114 7.42 -14.90 -8.32
CA PHE A 114 7.46 -14.37 -9.67
C PHE A 114 6.64 -15.24 -10.61
N ILE A 115 5.94 -14.60 -11.57
CA ILE A 115 5.24 -15.28 -12.65
C ILE A 115 5.75 -14.66 -13.96
N PRO A 116 6.62 -15.35 -14.72
CA PRO A 116 7.24 -14.83 -15.93
C PRO A 116 6.25 -14.27 -16.96
N GLU A 117 5.08 -14.90 -17.08
CA GLU A 117 4.04 -14.54 -18.05
C GLU A 117 3.51 -13.13 -17.84
N LEU A 118 3.57 -12.60 -16.61
CA LEU A 118 3.06 -11.28 -16.28
C LEU A 118 4.03 -10.14 -16.63
N LYS A 119 5.35 -10.41 -16.78
CA LYS A 119 6.34 -9.38 -17.16
C LYS A 119 6.46 -9.16 -18.67
N LYS A 120 5.81 -9.96 -19.51
CA LYS A 120 5.95 -9.93 -20.98
C LYS A 120 5.79 -8.55 -21.63
N HIS A 121 5.12 -7.60 -20.95
CA HIS A 121 4.80 -6.27 -21.47
C HIS A 121 5.27 -5.11 -20.58
N ILE A 122 6.06 -5.39 -19.52
CA ILE A 122 6.42 -4.39 -18.50
C ILE A 122 7.92 -4.47 -18.19
N PRO A 123 8.62 -3.33 -18.03
CA PRO A 123 10.03 -3.33 -17.65
C PRO A 123 10.32 -4.04 -16.32
N ASP A 124 11.50 -4.66 -16.23
CA ASP A 124 11.90 -5.43 -15.05
C ASP A 124 12.16 -4.56 -13.82
N ASP A 125 12.49 -3.28 -14.01
CA ASP A 125 12.95 -2.33 -12.99
C ASP A 125 11.83 -1.54 -12.29
N VAL A 126 10.56 -1.83 -12.59
CA VAL A 126 9.43 -1.15 -11.96
C VAL A 126 9.14 -1.73 -10.57
N LYS A 127 9.53 -0.98 -9.54
CA LYS A 127 9.31 -1.31 -8.13
C LYS A 127 8.47 -0.26 -7.41
N ILE A 128 7.46 -0.73 -6.69
CA ILE A 128 6.60 0.06 -5.81
C ILE A 128 7.14 -0.03 -4.39
N GLU A 129 7.49 1.10 -3.78
CA GLU A 129 7.94 1.17 -2.38
C GLU A 129 6.80 1.64 -1.47
N VAL A 130 6.51 0.89 -0.41
CA VAL A 130 5.50 1.24 0.59
C VAL A 130 6.14 1.34 1.98
N TRP A 131 6.08 2.52 2.59
CA TRP A 131 6.47 2.75 3.99
C TRP A 131 5.24 2.98 4.85
N HIS A 132 5.13 2.23 5.94
CA HIS A 132 3.91 2.19 6.73
C HIS A 132 4.17 2.23 8.24
N ASP A 133 3.70 3.28 8.91
CA ASP A 133 3.68 3.38 10.37
C ASP A 133 2.25 3.61 10.90
N PRO A 134 1.53 2.56 11.30
CA PRO A 134 0.11 2.68 11.67
C PRO A 134 -0.13 3.44 12.99
N HIS A 135 0.90 3.59 13.82
CA HIS A 135 0.78 4.15 15.18
C HIS A 135 1.50 5.48 15.36
N GLY A 136 2.40 5.84 14.44
CA GLY A 136 2.97 7.17 14.39
C GLY A 136 1.96 8.22 13.93
N LYS A 137 2.38 9.47 14.02
CA LYS A 137 1.62 10.62 13.52
C LYS A 137 2.45 11.46 12.59
N VAL A 138 1.81 12.24 11.72
CA VAL A 138 2.53 13.20 10.86
C VAL A 138 3.35 14.20 11.68
N SER A 139 2.83 14.65 12.83
CA SER A 139 3.57 15.53 13.75
C SER A 139 4.87 14.91 14.28
N ASP A 140 4.94 13.58 14.43
CA ASP A 140 6.16 12.88 14.85
C ASP A 140 7.30 12.97 13.82
N LEU A 141 6.98 13.31 12.55
CA LEU A 141 7.95 13.41 11.47
C LEU A 141 8.76 14.71 11.52
N ASN A 142 8.30 15.72 12.29
CA ASN A 142 8.99 17.00 12.49
C ASN A 142 9.41 17.68 11.16
N LEU A 143 8.48 17.75 10.21
CA LEU A 143 8.76 18.24 8.85
C LEU A 143 9.05 19.75 8.78
N GLY A 144 8.77 20.51 9.83
CA GLY A 144 8.87 21.98 9.83
C GLY A 144 7.88 22.65 8.87
N MET A 145 6.82 21.94 8.48
CA MET A 145 5.78 22.37 7.55
C MET A 145 4.41 22.06 8.15
N ASP A 146 3.46 22.97 7.96
CA ASP A 146 2.10 22.79 8.46
C ASP A 146 1.37 21.69 7.69
N PHE A 147 0.71 20.79 8.42
CA PHE A 147 -0.16 19.78 7.86
C PHE A 147 -1.34 19.54 8.82
N PRO A 148 -2.59 19.62 8.34
CA PRO A 148 -3.76 19.69 9.23
C PRO A 148 -4.22 18.34 9.80
N TYR A 149 -3.57 17.23 9.43
CA TYR A 149 -3.98 15.88 9.83
C TYR A 149 -2.85 15.11 10.52
N GLU A 150 -3.16 14.36 11.57
CA GLU A 150 -2.18 13.46 12.21
C GLU A 150 -1.98 12.14 11.44
N LYS A 151 -2.82 11.90 10.42
CA LYS A 151 -2.80 10.75 9.53
C LYS A 151 -2.57 11.23 8.11
N ALA A 152 -1.78 10.50 7.34
CA ALA A 152 -1.58 10.78 5.92
C ALA A 152 -1.38 9.50 5.11
N ILE A 153 -1.97 9.47 3.91
CA ILE A 153 -1.75 8.47 2.88
C ILE A 153 -1.30 9.23 1.63
N ILE A 154 0.01 9.30 1.40
CA ILE A 154 0.60 10.03 0.28
C ILE A 154 1.09 9.03 -0.76
N VAL A 155 0.66 9.22 -2.00
CA VAL A 155 1.03 8.39 -3.15
C VAL A 155 1.75 9.25 -4.18
N ASP A 156 3.00 8.91 -4.45
CA ASP A 156 3.77 9.49 -5.56
C ASP A 156 3.75 8.52 -6.74
N LEU A 157 2.95 8.84 -7.75
CA LEU A 157 2.78 8.01 -8.95
C LEU A 157 3.95 8.14 -9.93
N ALA A 158 4.75 9.23 -9.85
CA ALA A 158 5.93 9.39 -10.69
C ALA A 158 7.11 8.57 -10.13
N GLN A 159 7.27 8.59 -8.81
CA GLN A 159 8.36 7.89 -8.12
C GLN A 159 7.99 6.51 -7.59
N LEU A 160 6.73 6.08 -7.75
CA LEU A 160 6.19 4.79 -7.30
C LEU A 160 6.33 4.55 -5.79
N LYS A 161 6.12 5.61 -5.02
CA LYS A 161 6.24 5.62 -3.56
C LYS A 161 4.88 5.75 -2.90
N VAL A 162 4.68 5.02 -1.82
CA VAL A 162 3.49 5.10 -0.97
C VAL A 162 3.94 5.25 0.48
N GLY A 163 3.40 6.26 1.16
CA GLY A 163 3.73 6.54 2.55
C GLY A 163 2.46 6.67 3.37
N ILE A 164 2.30 5.79 4.35
CA ILE A 164 1.09 5.67 5.15
C ILE A 164 1.47 5.83 6.63
N ILE A 165 0.90 6.82 7.31
CA ILE A 165 1.09 7.05 8.75
C ILE A 165 -0.23 7.31 9.46
N GLY A 166 -0.36 6.87 10.72
CA GLY A 166 -1.48 7.21 11.59
C GLY A 166 -2.78 6.45 11.33
N THR A 167 -2.72 5.32 10.61
CA THR A 167 -3.87 4.44 10.40
C THR A 167 -3.45 2.97 10.42
N ALA A 168 -4.12 2.18 11.26
CA ALA A 168 -3.98 0.73 11.30
C ALA A 168 -4.95 0.01 10.35
N TYR A 169 -5.66 0.74 9.48
CA TYR A 169 -6.54 0.12 8.50
C TYR A 169 -5.73 -0.43 7.33
N ALA A 170 -5.50 -1.75 7.32
CA ALA A 170 -4.69 -2.43 6.31
C ALA A 170 -5.19 -2.26 4.85
N GLY A 171 -6.47 -1.89 4.69
CA GLY A 171 -7.03 -1.56 3.38
C GLY A 171 -6.30 -0.41 2.67
N GLU A 172 -5.63 0.49 3.40
CA GLU A 172 -4.83 1.56 2.79
C GLU A 172 -3.61 1.03 2.03
N ILE A 173 -2.95 -0.01 2.54
CA ILE A 173 -1.84 -0.68 1.84
C ILE A 173 -2.35 -1.27 0.51
N LYS A 174 -3.45 -2.04 0.58
CA LYS A 174 -4.06 -2.66 -0.61
C LYS A 174 -4.48 -1.60 -1.64
N LYS A 175 -5.22 -0.57 -1.20
CA LYS A 175 -5.82 0.41 -2.12
C LYS A 175 -4.81 1.40 -2.68
N SER A 176 -3.73 1.69 -1.95
CA SER A 176 -2.64 2.50 -2.48
C SER A 176 -1.86 1.75 -3.56
N ALA A 177 -1.48 0.49 -3.33
CA ALA A 177 -0.87 -0.35 -4.37
C ALA A 177 -1.79 -0.51 -5.60
N PHE A 178 -3.08 -0.72 -5.38
CA PHE A 178 -4.07 -0.78 -6.47
C PHE A 178 -4.14 0.53 -7.27
N SER A 179 -4.04 1.69 -6.60
CA SER A 179 -4.03 2.99 -7.29
C SER A 179 -2.79 3.18 -8.16
N VAL A 180 -1.62 2.76 -7.67
CA VAL A 180 -0.39 2.76 -8.47
C VAL A 180 -0.55 1.84 -9.70
N CYS A 181 -1.11 0.64 -9.54
CA CYS A 181 -1.39 -0.24 -10.67
C CYS A 181 -2.38 0.37 -11.67
N ASN A 182 -3.45 1.03 -11.19
CA ASN A 182 -4.42 1.70 -12.06
C ASN A 182 -3.80 2.80 -12.91
N TYR A 183 -2.76 3.45 -12.41
CA TYR A 183 -2.01 4.46 -13.14
C TYR A 183 -0.99 3.86 -14.11
N LEU A 184 -0.27 2.81 -13.69
CA LEU A 184 0.79 2.20 -14.50
C LEU A 184 0.28 1.31 -15.62
N MET A 185 -0.70 0.44 -15.35
CA MET A 185 -1.17 -0.57 -16.30
C MET A 185 -1.63 0.01 -17.65
N PRO A 186 -2.39 1.13 -17.69
CA PRO A 186 -2.77 1.76 -18.96
C PRO A 186 -1.59 2.18 -19.84
N LYS A 187 -0.45 2.57 -19.25
CA LYS A 187 0.78 2.94 -19.98
C LYS A 187 1.39 1.78 -20.76
N TYR A 188 1.01 0.55 -20.40
CA TYR A 188 1.44 -0.69 -21.05
C TYR A 188 0.30 -1.36 -21.83
N GLY A 189 -0.78 -0.63 -22.11
CA GLY A 189 -1.95 -1.16 -22.86
C GLY A 189 -2.77 -2.20 -22.07
N ILE A 190 -2.61 -2.26 -20.74
CA ILE A 190 -3.34 -3.18 -19.87
C ILE A 190 -4.49 -2.40 -19.23
N PHE A 191 -5.72 -2.92 -19.35
CA PHE A 191 -6.91 -2.31 -18.73
C PHE A 191 -7.06 -2.79 -17.28
N PRO A 192 -6.81 -1.93 -16.27
CA PRO A 192 -6.97 -2.32 -14.88
C PRO A 192 -8.45 -2.30 -14.49
N MET A 193 -8.89 -3.32 -13.73
CA MET A 193 -10.29 -3.49 -13.33
C MET A 193 -10.44 -3.62 -11.82
N HIS A 194 -11.42 -2.91 -11.26
CA HIS A 194 -11.90 -3.16 -9.90
C HIS A 194 -13.08 -4.13 -9.96
N SER A 195 -12.77 -5.41 -10.17
CA SER A 195 -13.75 -6.48 -10.35
C SER A 195 -13.26 -7.76 -9.66
N SER A 196 -14.15 -8.74 -9.54
CA SER A 196 -13.77 -10.14 -9.38
C SER A 196 -13.77 -10.85 -10.74
N ALA A 197 -13.06 -11.97 -10.84
CA ALA A 197 -13.09 -12.82 -12.01
C ALA A 197 -12.97 -14.30 -11.62
N ASN A 198 -13.53 -15.17 -12.44
CA ASN A 198 -13.39 -16.63 -12.35
C ASN A 198 -13.39 -17.25 -13.76
N CYS A 199 -12.97 -18.50 -13.85
CA CYS A 199 -12.96 -19.32 -15.07
C CYS A 199 -13.11 -20.79 -14.68
N LEU A 200 -13.28 -21.67 -15.67
CA LEU A 200 -13.18 -23.11 -15.48
C LEU A 200 -11.73 -23.55 -15.26
N ASP A 201 -11.51 -24.79 -14.82
CA ASP A 201 -10.18 -25.32 -14.50
C ASP A 201 -9.22 -25.35 -15.70
N ASP A 202 -9.76 -25.41 -16.92
CA ASP A 202 -9.01 -25.33 -18.19
C ASP A 202 -8.69 -23.90 -18.64
N GLY A 203 -9.17 -22.89 -17.90
CA GLY A 203 -9.03 -21.47 -18.21
C GLY A 203 -10.12 -20.92 -19.14
N ASP A 204 -11.04 -21.75 -19.63
CA ASP A 204 -12.12 -21.32 -20.51
C ASP A 204 -13.27 -20.66 -19.73
N ASN A 205 -14.16 -20.00 -20.49
CA ASN A 205 -15.37 -19.36 -19.97
C ASN A 205 -15.11 -18.35 -18.84
N SER A 206 -14.11 -17.49 -19.04
CA SER A 206 -13.79 -16.41 -18.10
C SER A 206 -14.96 -15.44 -17.93
N SER A 207 -15.33 -15.15 -16.69
CA SER A 207 -16.34 -14.16 -16.32
C SER A 207 -15.73 -13.07 -15.45
N VAL A 208 -16.13 -11.81 -15.70
CA VAL A 208 -15.69 -10.64 -14.93
C VAL A 208 -16.92 -9.96 -14.34
N LEU A 209 -16.93 -9.74 -13.03
CA LEU A 209 -18.07 -9.17 -12.30
C LEU A 209 -17.68 -7.82 -11.68
N PHE A 210 -18.40 -6.78 -12.09
CA PHE A 210 -18.29 -5.44 -11.51
C PHE A 210 -19.43 -5.19 -10.53
N GLY A 211 -19.11 -4.60 -9.38
CA GLY A 211 -20.09 -4.24 -8.37
C GLY A 211 -19.46 -3.39 -7.27
N LEU A 212 -20.26 -2.49 -6.70
CA LEU A 212 -19.92 -1.82 -5.45
C LEU A 212 -20.27 -2.75 -4.28
N SER A 213 -19.61 -2.54 -3.13
CA SER A 213 -19.89 -3.24 -1.88
C SER A 213 -21.22 -2.83 -1.27
#